data_AF-A0A8D7ZSE2-F1
#
_entry.id   AF-A0A8D7ZSE2-F1
#
_cell.length_a   1.000
_cell.length_b   1.000
_cell.length_c   1.000
_cell.angle_alpha   90.00
_cell.angle_beta   90.00
_cell.angle_gamma   90.00
#
_symmetry.space_group_name_H-M   'P 1'
#
loop_
_entity.id
_entity.type
_entity.pdbx_description
1 polymer ?
#
loop_
_entity_poly.entity_id
_entity_poly.type
_entity_poly.pdbx_seq_one_letter_code
_entity_poly.pdbx_strand_id
1 'polypeptide(L)'
;ESMEVFKTWQMELDRRLVEVPGRLLPQEMIFFSTTANGVQAGEQADWTAHFRNNPMFATVRLNRWYLIVPNRATREANDFLGCMIQAARGMRFEISNCEIVTIPDDNPGTYVRTLDNILNKDPQLIMCVVTNNKADRYTAIKKKCCVDRAIPTQVMVQKTITPKGGNVRTLMSVATKVVIQMNCKLGGVPWKVKIPLNGLMTIGFDVCHDAKDKSKSFGAMVATLDH
;
A
#
# COMPACT_ATOMS: atom_id res chain seq x y z
N GLU A 1 -48.90 -4.07 20.07
CA GLU A 1 -48.48 -3.76 18.68
C GLU A 1 -47.55 -4.80 18.03
N SER A 2 -46.23 -4.79 18.19
CA SER A 2 -45.36 -5.64 17.33
C SER A 2 -45.63 -7.15 17.42
N MET A 3 -45.95 -7.69 18.60
CA MET A 3 -46.31 -9.11 18.76
C MET A 3 -47.73 -9.45 18.28
N GLU A 4 -48.63 -8.47 18.16
CA GLU A 4 -49.99 -8.70 17.65
C GLU A 4 -50.01 -8.86 16.14
N VAL A 5 -49.10 -8.17 15.44
CA VAL A 5 -48.89 -8.36 14.00
C VAL A 5 -48.45 -9.79 13.73
N PHE A 6 -47.43 -10.31 14.42
CA PHE A 6 -46.98 -11.71 14.24
C PHE A 6 -48.09 -12.74 14.50
N LYS A 7 -48.90 -12.53 15.54
CA LYS A 7 -50.06 -13.39 15.83
C LYS A 7 -51.13 -13.36 14.74
N THR A 8 -51.39 -12.19 14.14
CA THR A 8 -52.34 -12.05 13.02
C THR A 8 -51.89 -12.88 11.81
N TRP A 9 -50.59 -12.95 11.57
CA TRP A 9 -49.99 -13.74 10.48
C TRP A 9 -49.68 -15.19 10.88
N GLN A 10 -50.06 -15.65 12.08
CA GLN A 10 -49.73 -16.98 12.62
C GLN A 10 -48.23 -17.31 12.59
N MET A 11 -47.39 -16.28 12.77
CA MET A 11 -45.94 -16.40 12.79
C MET A 11 -45.41 -16.25 14.22
N GLU A 12 -44.30 -16.94 14.51
CA GLU A 12 -43.52 -16.76 15.73
C GLU A 12 -42.05 -16.54 15.35
N LEU A 13 -41.38 -15.63 16.07
CA LEU A 13 -39.95 -15.44 15.92
C LEU A 13 -39.22 -16.47 16.79
N ASP A 14 -38.41 -17.33 16.17
CA ASP A 14 -37.58 -18.28 16.93
C ASP A 14 -36.61 -17.51 17.82
N ARG A 15 -36.43 -18.00 19.05
CA ARG A 15 -35.55 -17.41 20.06
C ARG A 15 -34.11 -17.92 19.94
N ARG A 16 -33.88 -18.92 19.09
CA ARG A 16 -32.57 -19.48 18.82
C ARG A 16 -32.04 -18.97 17.49
N LEU A 17 -30.73 -18.78 17.43
CA LEU A 17 -30.06 -18.54 16.16
C LEU A 17 -30.13 -19.82 15.32
N VAL A 18 -30.23 -19.64 14.01
CA VAL A 18 -30.16 -20.74 13.05
C VAL A 18 -28.71 -21.24 13.01
N GLU A 19 -28.51 -22.53 13.33
CA GLU A 19 -27.22 -23.19 13.17
C GLU A 19 -27.03 -23.62 11.72
N VAL A 20 -25.89 -23.25 11.14
CA VAL A 20 -25.55 -23.59 9.76
C VAL A 20 -24.24 -24.38 9.76
N PRO A 21 -24.20 -25.60 9.17
CA PRO A 21 -22.96 -26.35 9.05
C PRO A 21 -22.00 -25.61 8.12
N GLY A 22 -20.83 -25.24 8.65
CA GLY A 22 -19.75 -24.59 7.92
C GLY A 22 -18.58 -25.52 7.64
N ARG A 23 -17.63 -25.07 6.83
CA ARG A 23 -16.34 -25.75 6.60
C ARG A 23 -15.19 -24.77 6.76
N LEU A 24 -14.08 -25.24 7.33
CA LEU A 24 -12.83 -24.51 7.40
C LEU A 24 -11.95 -24.90 6.20
N LEU A 25 -11.54 -23.90 5.41
CA LEU A 25 -10.61 -24.13 4.30
C LEU A 25 -9.19 -24.38 4.82
N PRO A 26 -8.39 -25.23 4.14
CA PRO A 26 -6.98 -25.41 4.48
C PRO A 26 -6.21 -24.09 4.27
N GLN A 27 -5.10 -23.95 5.00
CA GLN A 27 -4.24 -22.78 4.84
C GLN A 27 -3.51 -22.82 3.50
N GLU A 28 -3.44 -21.67 2.83
CA GLU A 28 -2.68 -21.49 1.61
C GLU A 28 -1.19 -21.28 1.89
N MET A 29 -0.37 -21.65 0.91
CA MET A 29 1.07 -21.46 0.94
C MET A 29 1.47 -20.17 0.21
N ILE A 30 2.27 -19.34 0.87
CA ILE A 30 2.78 -18.07 0.38
C ILE A 30 4.20 -18.26 -0.17
N PHE A 31 4.39 -17.93 -1.44
CA PHE A 31 5.66 -18.10 -2.14
C PHE A 31 6.37 -16.76 -2.33
N PHE A 32 7.63 -16.72 -1.89
CA PHE A 32 8.52 -15.56 -1.96
C PHE A 32 9.63 -15.72 -3.02
N SER A 33 9.74 -16.91 -3.60
CA SER A 33 10.69 -17.25 -4.64
C SER A 33 10.11 -18.40 -5.47
N THR A 34 10.58 -18.58 -6.70
CA THR A 34 10.27 -19.75 -7.53
C THR A 34 10.97 -21.03 -7.05
N THR A 35 12.08 -20.89 -6.31
CA THR A 35 12.93 -22.02 -5.90
C THR A 35 12.76 -22.45 -4.45
N ALA A 36 12.23 -21.56 -3.59
CA ALA A 36 12.05 -21.86 -2.17
C ALA A 36 10.67 -22.48 -1.92
N ASN A 37 10.60 -23.34 -0.91
CA ASN A 37 9.32 -23.82 -0.40
C ASN A 37 8.51 -22.62 0.12
N GLY A 38 7.21 -22.62 -0.15
CA GLY A 38 6.29 -21.61 0.39
C GLY A 38 6.24 -21.69 1.92
N VAL A 39 5.77 -20.61 2.54
CA VAL A 39 5.46 -20.58 3.98
C VAL A 39 3.95 -20.63 4.19
N GLN A 40 3.51 -21.23 5.29
CA GLN A 40 2.09 -21.19 5.64
C GLN A 40 1.68 -19.76 6.05
N ALA A 41 0.48 -19.35 5.67
CA ALA A 41 -0.09 -18.07 6.09
C ALA A 41 -0.33 -17.97 7.61
N GLY A 42 -0.38 -19.11 8.30
CA GLY A 42 -0.63 -19.21 9.74
C GLY A 42 -2.12 -19.13 10.07
N GLU A 43 -2.46 -19.39 11.34
CA GLU A 43 -3.85 -19.44 11.81
C GLU A 43 -4.59 -18.10 11.68
N GLN A 44 -3.86 -16.99 11.79
CA GLN A 44 -4.39 -15.63 11.64
C GLN A 44 -4.35 -15.10 10.20
N ALA A 45 -3.88 -15.93 9.25
CA ALA A 45 -3.66 -15.53 7.86
C ALA A 45 -2.81 -14.23 7.71
N ASP A 46 -1.76 -14.08 8.54
CA ASP A 46 -0.83 -12.94 8.51
C ASP A 46 0.61 -13.45 8.39
N TRP A 47 1.23 -13.19 7.23
CA TRP A 47 2.61 -13.55 6.93
C TRP A 47 3.57 -12.35 6.89
N THR A 48 3.20 -11.20 7.46
CA THR A 48 4.04 -9.99 7.46
C THR A 48 5.43 -10.24 8.08
N ALA A 49 5.52 -11.11 9.08
CA ALA A 49 6.79 -11.47 9.71
C ALA A 49 7.74 -12.22 8.78
N HIS A 50 7.22 -12.98 7.80
CA HIS A 50 8.02 -13.81 6.90
C HIS A 50 8.87 -13.00 5.92
N PHE A 51 8.49 -11.75 5.60
CA PHE A 51 9.30 -10.85 4.77
C PHE A 51 10.65 -10.48 5.37
N ARG A 52 10.84 -10.62 6.68
CA ARG A 52 12.13 -10.29 7.30
C ARG A 52 13.26 -11.21 6.83
N ASN A 53 12.92 -12.45 6.50
CA ASN A 53 13.87 -13.51 6.19
C ASN A 53 13.72 -14.04 4.75
N ASN A 54 12.79 -13.51 3.97
CA ASN A 54 12.51 -13.95 2.61
C ASN A 54 12.64 -12.79 1.62
N PRO A 55 13.14 -13.04 0.40
CA PRO A 55 13.10 -12.05 -0.67
C PRO A 55 11.65 -11.74 -1.09
N MET A 56 11.44 -10.65 -1.82
CA MET A 56 10.22 -10.50 -2.60
C MET A 56 10.30 -11.35 -3.88
N PHE A 57 9.15 -11.86 -4.33
CA PHE A 57 9.06 -12.78 -5.47
C PHE A 57 9.67 -12.21 -6.76
N ALA A 58 9.39 -10.95 -7.06
CA ALA A 58 10.01 -10.20 -8.15
C ALA A 58 10.24 -8.75 -7.71
N THR A 59 11.42 -8.20 -8.00
CA THR A 59 11.76 -6.82 -7.65
C THR A 59 12.21 -6.03 -8.87
N VAL A 60 11.91 -4.73 -8.88
CA VAL A 60 12.36 -3.80 -9.92
C VAL A 60 13.37 -2.86 -9.30
N ARG A 61 14.63 -2.90 -9.74
CA ARG A 61 15.71 -2.09 -9.17
C ARG A 61 15.37 -0.59 -9.20
N LEU A 62 15.46 0.05 -8.04
CA LEU A 62 15.15 1.47 -7.85
C LEU A 62 16.43 2.30 -7.80
N ASN A 63 16.76 2.95 -8.91
CA ASN A 63 17.98 3.74 -9.09
C ASN A 63 17.72 5.24 -8.99
N ARG A 64 16.75 5.77 -9.74
CA ARG A 64 16.44 7.20 -9.82
C ARG A 64 15.16 7.51 -9.07
N TRP A 65 15.26 7.95 -7.82
CA TRP A 65 14.08 8.31 -7.04
C TRP A 65 14.37 9.45 -6.08
N TYR A 66 13.31 10.14 -5.69
CA TYR A 66 13.38 11.43 -5.00
C TYR A 66 12.59 11.39 -3.70
N LEU A 67 13.10 12.05 -2.67
CA LEU A 67 12.42 12.27 -1.40
C LEU A 67 12.17 13.77 -1.20
N ILE A 68 10.93 14.20 -1.37
CA ILE A 68 10.51 15.58 -1.09
C ILE A 68 10.08 15.66 0.37
N VAL A 69 10.71 16.54 1.15
CA VAL A 69 10.47 16.64 2.60
C VAL A 69 10.49 18.10 3.09
N PRO A 70 9.52 18.54 3.90
CA PRO A 70 9.59 19.83 4.58
C PRO A 70 10.80 19.91 5.52
N ASN A 71 11.49 21.06 5.56
CA ASN A 71 12.69 21.26 6.38
C ASN A 71 12.56 20.72 7.81
N ARG A 72 11.42 20.97 8.45
CA ARG A 72 11.11 20.54 9.83
C ARG A 72 10.93 19.03 10.06
N ALA A 73 10.85 18.24 8.99
CA ALA A 73 10.65 16.78 9.03
C ALA A 73 11.86 16.01 8.49
N THR A 74 12.95 16.72 8.16
CA THR A 74 14.14 16.14 7.53
C THR A 74 14.80 15.07 8.40
N ARG A 75 14.85 15.28 9.72
CA ARG A 75 15.45 14.31 10.64
C ARG A 75 14.66 13.01 10.65
N GLU A 76 13.35 13.08 10.87
CA GLU A 76 12.47 11.90 10.91
C GLU A 76 12.45 11.17 9.56
N ALA A 77 12.53 11.91 8.45
CA ALA A 77 12.62 11.33 7.12
C ALA A 77 13.93 10.58 6.89
N ASN A 78 15.07 11.08 7.37
CA ASN A 78 16.35 10.38 7.30
C ASN A 78 16.35 9.10 8.16
N ASP A 79 15.83 9.17 9.39
CA ASP A 79 15.69 7.99 10.25
C ASP A 79 14.84 6.90 9.56
N PHE A 80 13.71 7.30 8.98
CA PHE A 80 12.83 6.40 8.26
C PHE A 80 13.45 5.84 6.98
N LEU A 81 14.20 6.65 6.24
CA LEU A 81 14.96 6.21 5.06
C LEU A 81 15.97 5.12 5.43
N GLY A 82 16.65 5.27 6.58
CA GLY A 82 17.53 4.23 7.12
C GLY A 82 16.79 2.91 7.37
N CYS A 83 15.61 2.97 8.01
CA CYS A 83 14.76 1.79 8.20
C CYS A 83 14.30 1.16 6.88
N MET A 84 13.95 1.97 5.89
CA MET A 84 13.56 1.48 4.57
C MET A 84 14.69 0.75 3.86
N ILE A 85 15.90 1.32 3.85
CA ILE A 85 17.07 0.67 3.25
C ILE A 85 17.37 -0.66 3.96
N GLN A 86 17.26 -0.70 5.29
CA GLN A 86 17.42 -1.94 6.05
C GLN A 86 16.35 -2.98 5.70
N ALA A 87 15.07 -2.59 5.63
CA ALA A 87 13.98 -3.48 5.26
C ALA A 87 14.11 -4.00 3.82
N ALA A 88 14.49 -3.13 2.88
CA ALA A 88 14.69 -3.46 1.48
C ALA A 88 15.80 -4.50 1.29
N ARG A 89 16.93 -4.37 2.02
CA ARG A 89 18.00 -5.36 2.03
C ARG A 89 17.52 -6.74 2.47
N GLY A 90 16.72 -6.83 3.54
CA GLY A 90 16.14 -8.09 4.02
C GLY A 90 15.26 -8.77 2.96
N MET A 91 14.50 -7.98 2.20
CA MET A 91 13.63 -8.45 1.11
C MET A 91 14.31 -8.54 -0.25
N ARG A 92 15.65 -8.37 -0.33
CA ARG A 92 16.44 -8.34 -1.58
C ARG A 92 15.89 -7.38 -2.63
N PHE A 93 15.40 -6.23 -2.19
CA PHE A 93 15.01 -5.13 -3.05
C PHE A 93 16.15 -4.12 -3.14
N GLU A 94 16.77 -4.02 -4.30
CA GLU A 94 17.85 -3.07 -4.59
C GLU A 94 17.29 -1.64 -4.71
N ILE A 95 17.50 -0.85 -3.65
CA ILE A 95 17.18 0.58 -3.60
C ILE A 95 18.48 1.37 -3.47
N SER A 96 18.75 2.21 -4.47
CA SER A 96 19.86 3.17 -4.45
C SER A 96 19.54 4.37 -3.55
N ASN A 97 20.54 5.18 -3.20
CA ASN A 97 20.32 6.41 -2.44
C ASN A 97 19.40 7.37 -3.24
N CYS A 98 18.39 7.94 -2.59
CA CYS A 98 17.54 8.95 -3.21
C CYS A 98 18.20 10.33 -3.23
N GLU A 99 17.75 11.19 -4.15
CA GLU A 99 17.98 12.63 -4.06
C GLU A 99 16.95 13.24 -3.09
N ILE A 100 17.44 13.82 -1.98
CA ILE A 100 16.58 14.47 -0.99
C ILE A 100 16.39 15.93 -1.41
N VAL A 101 15.14 16.34 -1.58
CA VAL A 101 14.75 17.70 -1.94
C VAL A 101 13.97 18.30 -0.78
N THR A 102 14.57 19.26 -0.10
CA THR A 102 13.92 19.93 1.01
C THR A 102 13.04 21.08 0.53
N ILE A 103 11.89 21.28 1.18
CA ILE A 103 10.96 22.37 0.89
C ILE A 103 10.75 23.26 2.11
N PRO A 104 10.56 24.58 1.91
CA PRO A 104 10.46 25.54 3.01
C PRO A 104 9.15 25.42 3.79
N ASP A 105 8.07 25.08 3.09
CA ASP A 105 6.73 24.98 3.65
C ASP A 105 6.02 23.72 3.16
N ASP A 106 4.83 23.50 3.71
CA ASP A 106 4.04 22.30 3.49
C ASP A 106 2.82 22.54 2.59
N ASN A 107 2.85 23.63 1.82
CA ASN A 107 1.72 24.07 1.01
C ASN A 107 1.61 23.26 -0.30
N PRO A 108 0.40 22.95 -0.78
CA PRO A 108 0.20 22.21 -2.02
C PRO A 108 0.96 22.81 -3.22
N GLY A 109 0.96 24.14 -3.36
CA GLY A 109 1.65 24.83 -4.46
C GLY A 109 3.16 24.63 -4.45
N THR A 110 3.78 24.52 -3.27
CA THR A 110 5.22 24.27 -3.12
C THR A 110 5.58 22.85 -3.56
N TYR A 111 4.76 21.84 -3.19
CA TYR A 111 4.92 20.49 -3.71
C TYR A 111 4.80 20.45 -5.23
N VAL A 112 3.78 21.08 -5.81
CA VAL A 112 3.57 21.08 -7.26
C VAL A 112 4.75 21.71 -8.00
N ARG A 113 5.23 22.89 -7.58
CA ARG A 113 6.41 23.54 -8.19
C ARG A 113 7.67 22.68 -8.07
N THR A 114 7.86 22.02 -6.93
CA THR A 114 9.02 21.14 -6.72
C THR A 114 8.93 19.89 -7.60
N LEU A 115 7.74 19.32 -7.73
CA LEU A 115 7.46 18.20 -8.62
C LEU A 115 7.73 18.58 -10.07
N ASP A 116 7.32 19.76 -10.55
CA ASP A 116 7.61 20.21 -11.92
C ASP A 116 9.10 20.15 -12.26
N ASN A 117 9.96 20.57 -11.32
CA ASN A 117 11.40 20.51 -11.52
C ASN A 117 11.95 19.07 -11.54
N ILE A 118 11.41 18.19 -10.69
CA ILE A 118 11.86 16.80 -10.57
C ILE A 118 11.37 15.94 -11.74
N LEU A 119 10.15 16.18 -12.24
CA LEU A 119 9.54 15.38 -13.30
C LEU A 119 10.35 15.42 -14.61
N ASN A 120 11.09 16.50 -14.86
CA ASN A 120 11.99 16.61 -16.01
C ASN A 120 13.25 15.72 -15.90
N LYS A 121 13.54 15.16 -14.72
CA LYS A 121 14.69 14.27 -14.47
C LYS A 121 14.38 12.78 -14.68
N ASP A 122 13.18 12.46 -15.17
CA ASP A 122 12.72 11.08 -15.39
C ASP A 122 12.89 10.14 -14.16
N PRO A 123 12.20 10.44 -13.04
CA PRO A 123 12.26 9.62 -11.84
C PRO A 123 11.45 8.33 -11.96
N GLN A 124 11.94 7.23 -11.41
CA GLN A 124 11.18 5.97 -11.30
C GLN A 124 10.10 6.06 -10.20
N LEU A 125 10.35 6.80 -9.14
CA LEU A 125 9.44 6.98 -8.02
C LEU A 125 9.72 8.30 -7.29
N ILE A 126 8.67 8.92 -6.76
CA ILE A 126 8.80 10.09 -5.89
C ILE A 126 8.11 9.81 -4.55
N MET A 127 8.85 9.96 -3.45
CA MET A 127 8.31 9.93 -2.10
C MET A 127 8.11 11.36 -1.60
N CYS A 128 6.92 11.67 -1.08
CA CYS A 128 6.61 12.99 -0.51
C CYS A 128 6.24 12.82 0.97
N VAL A 129 6.97 13.48 1.87
CA VAL A 129 6.65 13.53 3.30
C VAL A 129 5.72 14.70 3.56
N VAL A 130 4.50 14.41 4.00
CA VAL A 130 3.45 15.39 4.31
C VAL A 130 3.26 15.54 5.80
N THR A 131 3.04 16.73 6.33
CA THR A 131 3.02 16.92 7.79
C THR A 131 1.71 16.51 8.48
N ASN A 132 0.63 16.35 7.71
CA ASN A 132 -0.69 15.94 8.20
C ASN A 132 -1.55 15.34 7.05
N ASN A 133 -2.75 14.84 7.39
CA ASN A 133 -3.67 14.17 6.47
C ASN A 133 -4.59 15.12 5.68
N LYS A 134 -4.11 16.32 5.34
CA LYS A 134 -4.89 17.26 4.54
C LYS A 134 -5.07 16.76 3.10
N ALA A 135 -6.34 16.60 2.70
CA ALA A 135 -6.72 15.96 1.44
C ALA A 135 -6.41 16.80 0.19
N ASP A 136 -6.47 18.12 0.28
CA ASP A 136 -6.15 19.08 -0.79
C ASP A 136 -4.75 18.86 -1.36
N ARG A 137 -3.76 18.73 -0.48
CA ARG A 137 -2.37 18.47 -0.81
C ARG A 137 -2.15 17.09 -1.40
N TYR A 138 -2.72 16.07 -0.79
CA TYR A 138 -2.64 14.71 -1.31
C TYR A 138 -3.19 14.66 -2.74
N THR A 139 -4.34 15.31 -2.96
CA THR A 139 -4.97 15.42 -4.28
C THR A 139 -4.08 16.18 -5.26
N ALA A 140 -3.46 17.29 -4.86
CA ALA A 140 -2.56 18.05 -5.73
C ALA A 140 -1.34 17.24 -6.16
N ILE A 141 -0.68 16.54 -5.23
CA ILE A 141 0.46 15.66 -5.52
C ILE A 141 0.03 14.54 -6.48
N LYS A 142 -1.10 13.88 -6.20
CA LYS A 142 -1.60 12.78 -7.02
C LYS A 142 -2.03 13.22 -8.41
N LYS A 143 -2.75 14.34 -8.51
CA LYS A 143 -3.16 14.90 -9.81
C LYS A 143 -1.92 15.18 -10.65
N LYS A 144 -0.90 15.83 -10.09
CA LYS A 144 0.33 16.16 -10.80
C LYS A 144 1.08 14.93 -11.32
N CYS A 145 1.20 13.89 -10.50
CA CYS A 145 2.01 12.72 -10.85
C CYS A 145 1.24 11.55 -11.49
N CYS A 146 -0.08 11.60 -11.56
CA CYS A 146 -0.89 10.55 -12.19
C CYS A 146 -1.67 11.05 -13.41
N VAL A 147 -1.98 12.35 -13.49
CA VAL A 147 -2.72 12.94 -14.62
C VAL A 147 -1.77 13.65 -15.58
N ASP A 148 -0.87 14.51 -15.07
CA ASP A 148 0.00 15.31 -15.95
C ASP A 148 1.22 14.50 -16.44
N ARG A 149 1.69 13.55 -15.62
CA ARG A 149 2.78 12.60 -15.91
C ARG A 149 2.43 11.24 -15.31
N ALA A 150 3.04 10.17 -15.79
CA ALA A 150 2.81 8.80 -15.32
C ALA A 150 3.91 8.34 -14.35
N ILE A 151 4.03 8.99 -13.18
CA ILE A 151 5.10 8.71 -12.20
C ILE A 151 4.51 8.18 -10.90
N PRO A 152 4.89 6.96 -10.46
CA PRO A 152 4.46 6.43 -9.18
C PRO A 152 4.88 7.32 -8.00
N THR A 153 3.93 7.60 -7.11
CA THR A 153 4.16 8.43 -5.91
C THR A 153 3.84 7.71 -4.61
N GLN A 154 4.71 7.86 -3.61
CA GLN A 154 4.51 7.41 -2.23
C GLN A 154 4.34 8.63 -1.32
N VAL A 155 3.19 8.78 -0.68
CA VAL A 155 2.96 9.90 0.25
C VAL A 155 3.04 9.38 1.68
N MET A 156 3.88 9.99 2.51
CA MET A 156 4.15 9.57 3.89
C MET A 156 3.81 10.69 4.87
N VAL A 157 2.98 10.41 5.86
CA VAL A 157 2.63 11.40 6.87
C VAL A 157 3.75 11.48 7.92
N GLN A 158 4.17 12.68 8.31
CA GLN A 158 5.27 12.90 9.25
C GLN A 158 5.08 12.09 10.54
N LYS A 159 3.85 12.09 11.08
CA LYS A 159 3.49 11.30 12.27
C LYS A 159 3.76 9.80 12.10
N THR A 160 3.61 9.27 10.90
CA THR A 160 3.84 7.84 10.59
C THR A 160 5.32 7.47 10.55
N ILE A 161 6.18 8.44 10.23
CA ILE A 161 7.64 8.25 10.15
C ILE A 161 8.37 8.77 11.40
N THR A 162 7.65 9.31 12.38
CA THR A 162 8.23 9.77 13.65
C THR A 162 8.43 8.58 14.61
N PRO A 163 9.65 8.34 15.13
CA PRO A 163 9.91 7.27 16.09
C PRO A 163 9.04 7.37 17.35
N LYS A 164 8.39 6.27 17.74
CA LYS A 164 7.64 6.23 19.00
C LYS A 164 8.63 6.14 20.17
N GLY A 165 8.51 7.07 21.13
CA GLY A 165 9.40 7.12 22.30
C GLY A 165 10.88 7.32 21.93
N GLY A 166 11.18 7.92 20.77
CA GLY A 166 12.55 8.11 20.27
C GLY A 166 13.22 6.84 19.73
N ASN A 167 12.53 5.69 19.74
CA ASN A 167 13.10 4.42 19.27
C ASN A 167 12.82 4.20 17.78
N VAL A 168 13.84 4.42 16.95
CA VAL A 168 13.80 4.26 15.49
C VAL A 168 13.38 2.84 15.06
N ARG A 169 13.67 1.80 15.86
CA ARG A 169 13.26 0.42 15.54
C ARG A 169 11.75 0.24 15.43
N THR A 170 10.97 1.10 16.09
CA THR A 170 9.50 1.07 16.01
C THR A 170 8.99 1.38 14.60
N LEU A 171 9.80 2.02 13.76
CA LEU A 171 9.49 2.34 12.37
C LEU A 171 9.65 1.14 11.42
N MET A 172 10.36 0.08 11.83
CA MET A 172 10.70 -1.02 10.92
C MET A 172 9.47 -1.69 10.29
N SER A 173 8.39 -1.90 11.06
CA SER A 173 7.16 -2.49 10.51
C SER A 173 6.51 -1.60 9.44
N VAL A 174 6.50 -0.28 9.68
CA VAL A 174 6.01 0.70 8.72
C VAL A 174 6.91 0.73 7.48
N ALA A 175 8.22 0.76 7.67
CA ALA A 175 9.21 0.77 6.60
C ALA A 175 9.09 -0.48 5.72
N THR A 176 8.96 -1.68 6.31
CA THR A 176 8.74 -2.93 5.56
C THR A 176 7.50 -2.84 4.67
N LYS A 177 6.37 -2.38 5.20
CA LYS A 177 5.12 -2.24 4.41
C LYS A 177 5.24 -1.21 3.29
N VAL A 178 5.92 -0.09 3.55
CA VAL A 178 6.16 0.94 2.54
C VAL A 178 7.08 0.44 1.43
N VAL A 179 8.14 -0.30 1.78
CA VAL A 179 9.06 -0.88 0.80
C VAL A 179 8.37 -1.92 -0.08
N ILE A 180 7.50 -2.77 0.49
CA ILE A 180 6.64 -3.68 -0.26
C ILE A 180 5.76 -2.88 -1.25
N GLN A 181 5.11 -1.81 -0.78
CA GLN A 181 4.28 -0.97 -1.62
C GLN A 181 5.07 -0.26 -2.74
N MET A 182 6.30 0.17 -2.46
CA MET A 182 7.18 0.77 -3.46
C MET A 182 7.52 -0.24 -4.57
N ASN A 183 7.80 -1.49 -4.20
CA ASN A 183 8.04 -2.54 -5.19
C ASN A 183 6.80 -2.78 -6.07
N CYS A 184 5.61 -2.89 -5.48
CA CYS A 184 4.36 -3.02 -6.26
C CYS A 184 4.15 -1.86 -7.24
N LYS A 185 4.45 -0.63 -6.80
CA LYS A 185 4.31 0.59 -7.62
C LYS A 185 5.26 0.63 -8.81
N LEU A 186 6.36 -0.12 -8.75
CA LEU A 186 7.33 -0.26 -9.83
C LEU A 186 7.02 -1.48 -10.72
N GLY A 187 5.95 -2.24 -10.42
CA GLY A 187 5.59 -3.47 -11.14
C GLY A 187 6.21 -4.75 -10.56
N GLY A 188 6.88 -4.67 -9.41
CA GLY A 188 7.38 -5.85 -8.70
C GLY A 188 6.26 -6.65 -8.04
N VAL A 189 6.54 -7.92 -7.74
CA VAL A 189 5.61 -8.87 -7.12
C VAL A 189 6.16 -9.26 -5.76
N PRO A 190 5.53 -8.88 -4.64
CA PRO A 190 6.09 -9.21 -3.33
C PRO A 190 5.97 -10.70 -2.94
N TRP A 191 4.85 -11.35 -3.27
CA TRP A 191 4.61 -12.79 -3.04
C TRP A 191 3.59 -13.33 -4.05
N LYS A 192 3.49 -14.66 -4.15
CA LYS A 192 2.47 -15.38 -4.93
C LYS A 192 1.82 -16.50 -4.12
N VAL A 193 0.65 -16.95 -4.58
CA VAL A 193 0.01 -18.20 -4.13
C VAL A 193 -0.07 -19.17 -5.28
N LYS A 194 -0.08 -20.47 -4.99
CA LYS A 194 -0.18 -21.48 -6.05
C LYS A 194 -1.62 -21.58 -6.55
N ILE A 195 -1.83 -21.26 -7.82
CA ILE A 195 -3.12 -21.44 -8.49
C ILE A 195 -3.00 -22.65 -9.42
N PRO A 196 -3.71 -23.77 -9.18
CA PRO A 196 -3.55 -25.01 -9.95
C PRO A 196 -4.24 -24.99 -11.33
N LEU A 197 -4.51 -23.80 -11.88
CA LEU A 197 -5.22 -23.61 -13.15
C LEU A 197 -4.29 -22.95 -14.17
N ASN A 198 -4.21 -23.54 -15.37
CA ASN A 198 -3.42 -23.00 -16.47
C ASN A 198 -4.29 -22.07 -17.34
N GLY A 199 -3.71 -20.95 -17.80
CA GLY A 199 -4.41 -19.99 -18.68
C GLY A 199 -5.58 -19.25 -18.00
N LEU A 200 -5.63 -19.22 -16.67
CA LEU A 200 -6.64 -18.48 -15.93
C LEU A 200 -6.34 -16.98 -15.97
N MET A 201 -7.37 -16.18 -16.28
CA MET A 201 -7.39 -14.73 -16.06
C MET A 201 -8.47 -14.42 -15.04
N THR A 202 -8.09 -13.76 -13.94
CA THR A 202 -9.02 -13.29 -12.91
C THR A 202 -9.29 -11.81 -13.14
N ILE A 203 -10.57 -11.42 -13.20
CA ILE A 203 -10.99 -10.03 -13.39
C ILE A 203 -11.77 -9.58 -12.17
N GLY A 204 -11.38 -8.43 -11.62
CA GLY A 204 -12.15 -7.68 -10.61
C GLY A 204 -12.66 -6.39 -11.20
N PHE A 205 -13.90 -6.03 -10.87
CA PHE A 205 -14.51 -4.76 -11.26
C PHE A 205 -15.24 -4.16 -10.06
N ASP A 206 -15.06 -2.86 -9.84
CA ASP A 206 -15.73 -2.12 -8.78
C ASP A 206 -16.09 -0.70 -9.26
N VAL A 207 -17.10 -0.11 -8.64
CA VAL A 207 -17.58 1.24 -8.94
C VAL A 207 -17.60 2.08 -7.68
N CYS A 208 -16.97 3.25 -7.75
CA CYS A 208 -16.97 4.22 -6.66
C CYS A 208 -17.59 5.55 -7.12
N HIS A 209 -18.51 6.08 -6.32
CA HIS A 209 -19.10 7.39 -6.58
C HIS A 209 -18.13 8.52 -6.19
N ASP A 210 -18.08 9.58 -7.00
CA ASP A 210 -17.24 10.73 -6.69
C ASP A 210 -17.75 11.44 -5.42
N ALA A 211 -16.83 11.74 -4.50
CA ALA A 211 -17.17 12.35 -3.22
C ALA A 211 -17.62 13.82 -3.34
N LYS A 212 -17.26 14.52 -4.42
CA LYS A 212 -17.61 15.93 -4.67
C LYS A 212 -18.82 16.07 -5.59
N ASP A 213 -18.96 15.17 -6.56
CA ASP A 213 -20.00 15.20 -7.58
C ASP A 213 -20.75 13.86 -7.63
N LYS A 214 -21.89 13.80 -6.94
CA LYS A 214 -22.74 12.59 -6.86
C LYS A 214 -23.29 12.13 -8.22
N SER A 215 -23.22 12.96 -9.26
CA SER A 215 -23.60 12.56 -10.62
C SER A 215 -22.52 11.73 -11.33
N LYS A 216 -21.29 11.70 -10.78
CA LYS A 216 -20.15 10.98 -11.36
C LYS A 216 -19.86 9.70 -10.60
N SER A 217 -19.54 8.66 -11.36
CA SER A 217 -19.07 7.38 -10.84
C SER A 217 -17.85 6.92 -11.64
N PHE A 218 -16.88 6.33 -10.96
CA PHE A 218 -15.67 5.78 -11.56
C PHE A 218 -15.72 4.27 -11.46
N GLY A 219 -15.72 3.60 -12.61
CA GLY A 219 -15.50 2.16 -12.69
C GLY A 219 -14.01 1.86 -12.77
N ALA A 220 -13.52 0.93 -11.94
CA ALA A 220 -12.17 0.41 -11.97
C ALA A 220 -12.22 -1.09 -12.30
N MET A 221 -11.47 -1.48 -13.33
CA MET A 221 -11.30 -2.89 -13.72
C MET A 221 -9.83 -3.27 -13.55
N VAL A 222 -9.58 -4.43 -12.94
CA VAL A 222 -8.25 -5.02 -12.81
C VAL A 222 -8.30 -6.45 -13.33
N ALA A 223 -7.35 -6.82 -14.18
CA ALA A 223 -7.22 -8.16 -14.73
C ALA A 223 -5.81 -8.69 -14.46
N THR A 224 -5.70 -9.97 -14.06
CA THR A 224 -4.40 -10.64 -13.98
C THR A 224 -3.91 -11.00 -15.36
N LEU A 225 -2.63 -10.76 -15.63
CA LEU A 225 -2.00 -11.12 -16.92
C LEU A 225 -1.09 -12.34 -16.78
N ASP A 226 -0.61 -12.58 -15.56
CA ASP A 226 0.20 -13.72 -15.17
C ASP A 226 -0.19 -14.14 -13.75
N HIS A 227 -0.10 -15.46 -13.49
CA HIS A 227 -0.23 -16.04 -12.16
C HIS A 227 1.10 -16.61 -11.72
#